data_AF-A0A8H4TM36-F1
#
_entry.id   AF-A0A8H4TM36-F1
#
_cell.length_a   1.000
_cell.length_b   1.000
_cell.length_c   1.000
_cell.angle_alpha   90.00
_cell.angle_beta   90.00
_cell.angle_gamma   90.00
#
_symmetry.space_group_name_H-M   'P 1'
#
loop_
_entity.id
_entity.type
_entity.pdbx_description
1 polymer ?
#
loop_
_entity_poly.entity_id
_entity_poly.type
_entity_poly.pdbx_seq_one_letter_code
_entity_poly.pdbx_strand_id
1 'polypeptide(L)'
;MRPKRDTSPTYEPFCSDQRHGLGKPIKRRFCDYSEIAALLLSFLCSTVGLICCFHPVTAARLGQKYQLIIVGLMLSLMDLCTNKLSTIVFLQLETRWASLLQNYDVIIKKSVLGSLLNWRRGDQRWTLLLSASLAFPLALSVGYKTFIGGRVNIQVQNSNGHYGLTGPVGLTDFASGSALMVNATIPFMFNAPSKLPTRPQAFGFNMLLLDDRSISVAMLDGPSPSYVETIRDKLRGQQSYTVAANVSALSWKLDPEVDEHRDDNDWWNDFYNKSDDERPQYISLYKERKWLSSLWPQGQVHRFFMLLTPHNKESRKIKPTKSDFQKLAIGFVSQRRKCNGKWNITLNAVNLVEGDCTGTFEDSFPDNCRTLHLNDARFLISDFVRGLDTRELTEEGQIRLTAVVSALLWSRLTAFCGINSPVKDLTASENEQFEYTHQDTAWKAVPVLKASPILALVLLSHPVVGIVLLSLRILLSSAPVTGGFGLISVLSGYKPKESDILRGAGLSGEVFERIELDFNKCGDSYEHGAERLQFQIGKARNTQGQGQKKLLHGVEYY
;
A
#
# COMPACT_ATOMS: atom_id res chain seq x y z
N MET A 1 -115.40 25.55 -26.99
CA MET A 1 -114.39 26.47 -27.56
C MET A 1 -113.03 25.77 -27.55
N ARG A 2 -112.42 25.61 -28.73
CA ARG A 2 -110.97 25.30 -28.94
C ARG A 2 -110.10 26.53 -28.54
N PRO A 3 -108.74 26.52 -28.51
CA PRO A 3 -107.73 25.42 -28.68
C PRO A 3 -106.38 25.51 -27.86
N LYS A 4 -105.53 24.43 -27.97
CA LYS A 4 -104.02 24.32 -28.12
C LYS A 4 -103.05 24.96 -27.08
N ARG A 5 -101.82 24.49 -26.76
CA ARG A 5 -100.89 23.38 -27.14
C ARG A 5 -99.66 23.35 -26.18
N ASP A 6 -99.13 22.15 -25.91
CA ASP A 6 -97.72 21.66 -25.88
C ASP A 6 -96.61 22.06 -24.85
N THR A 7 -95.97 20.97 -24.33
CA THR A 7 -94.53 20.66 -24.05
C THR A 7 -93.84 20.86 -22.67
N SER A 8 -93.56 19.71 -21.99
CA SER A 8 -92.32 19.17 -21.31
C SER A 8 -91.43 20.01 -20.36
N PRO A 9 -90.58 19.43 -19.46
CA PRO A 9 -90.05 18.05 -19.43
C PRO A 9 -90.00 17.29 -18.08
N THR A 10 -89.84 15.97 -18.26
CA THR A 10 -89.25 14.93 -17.41
C THR A 10 -88.00 15.37 -16.63
N TYR A 11 -87.96 15.04 -15.33
CA TYR A 11 -86.73 14.83 -14.58
C TYR A 11 -86.52 13.33 -14.42
N GLU A 12 -85.53 12.80 -15.14
CA GLU A 12 -84.95 11.48 -14.91
C GLU A 12 -84.18 11.48 -13.59
N PRO A 13 -84.31 10.46 -12.73
CA PRO A 13 -83.32 10.22 -11.70
C PRO A 13 -82.04 9.72 -12.37
N PHE A 14 -80.96 10.48 -12.17
CA PHE A 14 -79.61 10.18 -12.64
C PHE A 14 -79.22 8.71 -12.41
N CYS A 15 -78.75 8.09 -13.50
CA CYS A 15 -78.12 6.79 -13.52
C CYS A 15 -77.02 6.66 -12.45
N SER A 16 -77.08 5.58 -11.68
CA SER A 16 -75.99 5.08 -10.87
C SER A 16 -74.90 4.52 -11.78
N ASP A 17 -73.94 5.35 -12.17
CA ASP A 17 -72.70 4.87 -12.79
C ASP A 17 -71.92 4.05 -11.75
N GLN A 18 -71.67 2.78 -12.10
CA GLN A 18 -70.76 1.89 -11.38
C GLN A 18 -69.37 2.53 -11.34
N ARG A 19 -68.99 3.12 -10.20
CA ARG A 19 -67.66 3.68 -9.98
C ARG A 19 -66.62 2.55 -9.94
N HIS A 20 -65.98 2.28 -11.08
CA HIS A 20 -64.75 1.50 -11.10
C HIS A 20 -63.63 2.32 -10.46
N GLY A 21 -62.98 1.78 -9.43
CA GLY A 21 -61.84 2.42 -8.79
C GLY A 21 -60.70 2.62 -9.77
N LEU A 22 -60.02 3.77 -9.70
CA LEU A 22 -58.93 4.15 -10.62
C LEU A 22 -57.62 3.41 -10.31
N GLY A 23 -57.53 2.68 -9.20
CA GLY A 23 -56.31 1.99 -8.80
C GLY A 23 -56.06 0.71 -9.61
N LYS A 24 -54.79 0.43 -9.95
CA LYS A 24 -54.41 -0.83 -10.61
C LYS A 24 -54.27 -1.96 -9.59
N PRO A 25 -55.17 -2.97 -9.54
CA PRO A 25 -55.01 -4.06 -8.59
C PRO A 25 -53.80 -4.93 -8.96
N ILE A 26 -52.91 -5.17 -8.00
CA ILE A 26 -51.78 -6.10 -8.13
C ILE A 26 -51.95 -7.26 -7.14
N LYS A 27 -51.69 -8.49 -7.61
CA LYS A 27 -51.66 -9.68 -6.76
C LYS A 27 -50.45 -9.63 -5.83
N ARG A 28 -50.67 -9.90 -4.55
CA ARG A 28 -49.62 -9.99 -3.53
C ARG A 28 -48.56 -11.01 -3.93
N ARG A 29 -47.29 -10.59 -3.93
CA ARG A 29 -46.13 -11.47 -4.10
C ARG A 29 -45.35 -11.52 -2.79
N PHE A 30 -44.92 -12.72 -2.41
CA PHE A 30 -44.12 -12.92 -1.19
C PHE A 30 -42.72 -12.29 -1.31
N CYS A 31 -42.14 -12.34 -2.51
CA CYS A 31 -40.86 -11.72 -2.82
C CYS A 31 -40.88 -11.22 -4.26
N ASP A 32 -40.38 -10.01 -4.51
CA ASP A 32 -40.22 -9.55 -5.89
C ASP A 32 -38.89 -10.06 -6.44
N TYR A 33 -38.89 -10.51 -7.70
CA TYR A 33 -37.67 -10.98 -8.38
C TYR A 33 -36.53 -9.94 -8.33
N SER A 34 -36.87 -8.66 -8.30
CA SER A 34 -35.88 -7.58 -8.20
C SER A 34 -35.11 -7.56 -6.87
N GLU A 35 -35.67 -8.10 -5.79
CA GLU A 35 -35.02 -8.16 -4.47
C GLU A 35 -34.10 -9.35 -4.36
N ILE A 36 -34.52 -10.50 -4.88
CA ILE A 36 -33.66 -11.68 -5.02
C ILE A 36 -32.47 -11.34 -5.91
N ALA A 37 -32.73 -10.67 -7.04
CA ALA A 37 -31.67 -10.19 -7.93
C ALA A 37 -30.73 -9.19 -7.24
N ALA A 38 -31.25 -8.26 -6.43
CA ALA A 38 -30.43 -7.32 -5.66
C ALA A 38 -29.55 -8.03 -4.62
N LEU A 39 -30.06 -9.05 -3.93
CA LEU A 39 -29.29 -9.85 -2.98
C LEU A 39 -28.18 -10.64 -3.70
N LEU A 40 -28.50 -11.31 -4.81
CA LEU A 40 -27.52 -12.03 -5.62
C LEU A 40 -26.43 -11.09 -6.15
N LEU A 41 -26.80 -9.90 -6.63
CA LEU A 41 -25.85 -8.88 -7.06
C LEU A 41 -24.95 -8.43 -5.90
N SER A 42 -25.48 -8.26 -4.69
CA SER A 42 -24.68 -7.95 -3.51
C SER A 42 -23.66 -9.05 -3.17
N PHE A 43 -24.03 -10.32 -3.32
CA PHE A 43 -23.10 -11.45 -3.13
C PHE A 43 -22.00 -11.48 -4.20
N LEU A 44 -22.35 -11.20 -5.46
CA LEU A 44 -21.38 -11.11 -6.55
C LEU A 44 -20.39 -9.97 -6.29
N CYS A 45 -20.86 -8.78 -5.92
CA CYS A 45 -20.00 -7.64 -5.57
C CYS A 45 -19.06 -7.96 -4.39
N SER A 46 -19.57 -8.63 -3.34
CA SER A 46 -18.78 -9.06 -2.20
C SER A 46 -17.69 -10.07 -2.60
N THR A 47 -18.05 -11.05 -3.42
CA THR A 47 -17.12 -12.07 -3.94
C THR A 47 -16.02 -11.44 -4.78
N VAL A 48 -16.36 -10.49 -5.67
CA VAL A 48 -15.38 -9.74 -6.45
C VAL A 48 -14.45 -8.95 -5.53
N GLY A 49 -14.98 -8.26 -4.52
CA GLY A 49 -14.18 -7.54 -3.53
C GLY A 49 -13.21 -8.45 -2.77
N LEU A 50 -13.67 -9.64 -2.37
CA LEU A 50 -12.84 -10.64 -1.71
C LEU A 50 -11.73 -11.16 -2.62
N ILE A 51 -12.04 -11.53 -3.86
CA ILE A 51 -11.04 -11.97 -4.85
C ILE A 51 -10.00 -10.87 -5.08
N CYS A 52 -10.43 -9.61 -5.24
CA CYS A 52 -9.51 -8.49 -5.46
C CYS A 52 -8.53 -8.27 -4.30
N CYS A 53 -8.92 -8.58 -3.06
CA CYS A 53 -8.09 -8.33 -1.86
C CYS A 53 -7.30 -9.56 -1.41
N PHE A 54 -7.87 -10.77 -1.51
CA PHE A 54 -7.32 -11.99 -0.93
C PHE A 54 -6.64 -12.92 -1.94
N HIS A 55 -6.97 -12.84 -3.24
CA HIS A 55 -6.28 -13.64 -4.24
C HIS A 55 -4.93 -12.98 -4.59
N PRO A 56 -3.76 -13.58 -4.28
CA PRO A 56 -2.46 -12.90 -4.34
C PRO A 56 -2.12 -12.34 -5.72
N VAL A 57 -2.41 -13.11 -6.78
CA VAL A 57 -2.11 -12.72 -8.16
C VAL A 57 -2.97 -11.53 -8.59
N THR A 58 -4.27 -11.56 -8.24
CA THR A 58 -5.21 -10.47 -8.57
C THR A 58 -4.88 -9.22 -7.78
N ALA A 59 -4.60 -9.39 -6.48
CA ALA A 59 -4.23 -8.32 -5.57
C ALA A 59 -2.98 -7.59 -6.04
N ALA A 60 -1.95 -8.32 -6.47
CA ALA A 60 -0.72 -7.72 -6.95
C ALA A 60 -0.86 -7.10 -8.35
N ARG A 61 -1.70 -7.66 -9.25
CA ARG A 61 -1.96 -7.05 -10.56
C ARG A 61 -2.69 -5.72 -10.44
N LEU A 62 -3.63 -5.63 -9.50
CA LEU A 62 -4.35 -4.39 -9.19
C LEU A 62 -3.47 -3.42 -8.40
N GLY A 63 -2.74 -3.89 -7.40
CA GLY A 63 -2.06 -3.04 -6.43
C GLY A 63 -3.04 -2.22 -5.56
N GLN A 64 -2.50 -1.58 -4.52
CA GLN A 64 -3.30 -0.89 -3.51
C GLN A 64 -4.25 0.18 -4.08
N LYS A 65 -3.81 0.98 -5.06
CA LYS A 65 -4.60 2.08 -5.63
C LYS A 65 -5.88 1.57 -6.31
N TYR A 66 -5.77 0.57 -7.17
CA TYR A 66 -6.92 0.04 -7.90
C TYR A 66 -7.80 -0.84 -7.02
N GLN A 67 -7.23 -1.55 -6.05
CA GLN A 67 -8.01 -2.26 -5.02
C GLN A 67 -8.92 -1.29 -4.24
N LEU A 68 -8.42 -0.13 -3.82
CA LEU A 68 -9.23 0.87 -3.11
C LEU A 68 -10.40 1.39 -3.95
N ILE A 69 -10.20 1.56 -5.26
CA ILE A 69 -11.24 2.01 -6.20
C ILE A 69 -12.30 0.92 -6.38
N ILE A 70 -11.88 -0.33 -6.66
CA ILE A 70 -12.81 -1.44 -6.89
C ILE A 70 -13.61 -1.75 -5.63
N VAL A 71 -12.96 -1.84 -4.47
CA VAL A 71 -13.64 -2.07 -3.19
C VAL A 71 -14.65 -0.96 -2.89
N GLY A 72 -14.25 0.30 -3.09
CA GLY A 72 -15.16 1.44 -2.93
C GLY A 72 -16.37 1.37 -3.86
N LEU A 73 -16.17 0.98 -5.13
CA LEU A 73 -17.25 0.78 -6.09
C LEU A 73 -18.18 -0.38 -5.68
N MET A 74 -17.62 -1.52 -5.27
CA MET A 74 -18.41 -2.68 -4.84
C MET A 74 -19.23 -2.36 -3.59
N LEU A 75 -18.67 -1.65 -2.61
CA LEU A 75 -19.39 -1.19 -1.42
C LEU A 75 -20.56 -0.26 -1.78
N SER A 76 -20.35 0.70 -2.70
CA SER A 76 -21.42 1.59 -3.16
C SER A 76 -22.56 0.84 -3.88
N LEU A 77 -22.22 -0.15 -4.72
CA LEU A 77 -23.24 -0.98 -5.40
C LEU A 77 -24.02 -1.86 -4.42
N MET A 78 -23.32 -2.44 -3.44
CA MET A 78 -23.95 -3.20 -2.36
C MET A 78 -24.88 -2.32 -1.53
N ASP A 79 -24.46 -1.09 -1.20
CA ASP A 79 -25.27 -0.11 -0.47
C ASP A 79 -26.57 0.21 -1.22
N LEU A 80 -26.51 0.47 -2.53
CA LEU A 80 -27.70 0.71 -3.36
C LEU A 80 -28.69 -0.47 -3.28
N CYS A 81 -28.19 -1.70 -3.34
CA CYS A 81 -29.00 -2.92 -3.24
C CYS A 81 -29.65 -3.04 -1.85
N THR A 82 -28.89 -2.85 -0.78
CA THR A 82 -29.41 -2.93 0.60
C THR A 82 -30.37 -1.79 0.92
N ASN A 83 -30.15 -0.59 0.36
CA ASN A 83 -30.99 0.58 0.56
C ASN A 83 -32.40 0.44 -0.01
N LYS A 84 -32.53 -0.26 -1.15
CA LYS A 84 -33.84 -0.57 -1.71
C LYS A 84 -34.60 -1.54 -0.80
N LEU A 85 -33.92 -2.58 -0.32
CA LEU A 85 -34.51 -3.61 0.53
C LEU A 85 -34.89 -3.07 1.92
N SER A 86 -34.02 -2.26 2.53
CA SER A 86 -34.26 -1.67 3.86
C SER A 86 -35.51 -0.79 3.88
N THR A 87 -35.69 0.05 2.86
CA THR A 87 -36.85 0.94 2.74
C THR A 87 -38.16 0.14 2.75
N ILE A 88 -38.24 -0.98 2.01
CA ILE A 88 -39.47 -1.79 1.94
C ILE A 88 -39.73 -2.50 3.28
N VAL A 89 -38.70 -3.04 3.92
CA VAL A 89 -38.81 -3.70 5.22
C VAL A 89 -39.24 -2.71 6.31
N PHE A 90 -38.71 -1.48 6.29
CA PHE A 90 -39.12 -0.42 7.21
C PHE A 90 -40.59 -0.05 7.03
N LEU A 91 -41.08 0.06 5.79
CA LEU A 91 -42.51 0.28 5.53
C LEU A 91 -43.38 -0.88 6.06
N GLN A 92 -42.94 -2.13 5.89
CA GLN A 92 -43.66 -3.31 6.42
C GLN A 92 -43.72 -3.33 7.96
N LEU A 93 -42.61 -3.01 8.61
CA LEU A 93 -42.53 -2.89 10.07
C LEU A 93 -43.51 -1.82 10.57
N GLU A 94 -43.56 -0.66 9.93
CA GLU A 94 -44.48 0.43 10.31
C GLU A 94 -45.96 0.03 10.16
N THR A 95 -46.33 -0.67 9.08
CA THR A 95 -47.72 -1.14 8.91
C THR A 95 -48.22 -2.05 10.02
N ARG A 96 -47.31 -2.70 10.78
CA ARG A 96 -47.66 -3.65 11.83
C ARG A 96 -47.90 -2.99 13.19
N TRP A 97 -47.38 -1.78 13.43
CA TRP A 97 -47.27 -1.19 14.77
C TRP A 97 -48.06 0.12 14.96
N ALA A 98 -49.27 0.20 14.38
CA ALA A 98 -50.18 1.35 14.45
C ALA A 98 -49.54 2.64 13.87
N SER A 99 -49.75 2.83 12.56
CA SER A 99 -48.95 3.75 11.77
C SER A 99 -49.48 5.18 11.74
N LEU A 100 -48.58 6.16 11.88
CA LEU A 100 -48.83 7.58 11.57
C LEU A 100 -48.43 7.87 10.11
N LEU A 101 -49.23 8.67 9.40
CA LEU A 101 -48.93 9.09 8.02
C LEU A 101 -47.53 9.73 7.89
N GLN A 102 -47.13 10.46 8.93
CA GLN A 102 -45.84 11.13 9.03
C GLN A 102 -44.66 10.13 9.01
N ASN A 103 -44.81 8.94 9.60
CA ASN A 103 -43.76 7.93 9.63
C ASN A 103 -43.51 7.34 8.24
N TYR A 104 -44.57 7.10 7.45
CA TYR A 104 -44.41 6.67 6.05
C TYR A 104 -43.68 7.71 5.21
N ASP A 105 -44.03 8.99 5.35
CA ASP A 105 -43.38 10.07 4.61
C ASP A 105 -41.89 10.18 4.97
N VAL A 106 -41.55 10.06 6.26
CA VAL A 106 -40.15 10.05 6.74
C VAL A 106 -39.35 8.86 6.19
N ILE A 107 -39.93 7.65 6.15
CA ILE A 107 -39.28 6.46 5.60
C ILE A 107 -39.08 6.58 4.08
N ILE A 108 -40.11 7.02 3.35
CA ILE A 108 -40.05 7.16 1.89
C ILE A 108 -39.06 8.25 1.48
N LYS A 109 -39.07 9.41 2.15
CA LYS A 109 -38.16 10.53 1.85
C LYS A 109 -36.75 10.32 2.41
N LYS A 110 -36.53 9.29 3.25
CA LYS A 110 -35.28 9.06 4.00
C LYS A 110 -34.80 10.31 4.74
N SER A 111 -35.72 11.18 5.17
CA SER A 111 -35.36 12.51 5.70
C SER A 111 -34.98 12.43 7.18
N VAL A 112 -33.70 12.20 7.47
CA VAL A 112 -33.19 12.19 8.85
C VAL A 112 -33.38 13.57 9.51
N LEU A 113 -33.14 14.66 8.76
CA LEU A 113 -33.32 16.03 9.27
C LEU A 113 -34.78 16.41 9.54
N GLY A 114 -35.72 15.97 8.70
CA GLY A 114 -37.16 16.23 8.92
C GLY A 114 -37.71 15.52 10.17
N SER A 115 -37.13 14.37 10.50
CA SER A 115 -37.41 13.63 11.74
C SER A 115 -36.78 14.29 12.97
N LEU A 116 -35.54 14.78 12.87
CA LEU A 116 -34.83 15.48 13.95
C LEU A 116 -35.47 16.83 14.33
N LEU A 117 -35.94 17.60 13.35
CA LEU A 117 -36.62 18.89 13.59
C LEU A 117 -38.01 18.72 14.25
N ASN A 118 -38.66 17.57 14.05
CA ASN A 118 -39.94 17.21 14.67
C ASN A 118 -39.77 16.23 15.85
N TRP A 119 -38.75 16.44 16.68
CA TRP A 119 -38.43 15.60 17.86
C TRP A 119 -39.62 15.39 18.83
N ARG A 120 -40.61 16.29 18.81
CA ARG A 120 -41.81 16.23 19.67
C ARG A 120 -42.96 15.36 19.14
N ARG A 121 -42.93 14.92 17.88
CA ARG A 121 -44.03 14.17 17.23
C ARG A 121 -43.58 12.96 16.39
N GLY A 122 -42.33 12.89 15.95
CA GLY A 122 -41.79 11.73 15.22
C GLY A 122 -41.33 10.62 16.16
N ASP A 123 -41.58 9.36 15.80
CA ASP A 123 -41.13 8.19 16.57
C ASP A 123 -39.59 8.05 16.51
N GLN A 124 -38.93 8.10 17.68
CA GLN A 124 -37.47 8.02 17.84
C GLN A 124 -36.86 6.76 17.19
N ARG A 125 -37.64 5.69 17.10
CA ARG A 125 -37.22 4.41 16.53
C ARG A 125 -36.82 4.53 15.05
N TRP A 126 -37.59 5.28 14.27
CA TRP A 126 -37.33 5.47 12.84
C TRP A 126 -36.16 6.40 12.59
N THR A 127 -35.99 7.43 13.41
CA THR A 127 -34.81 8.30 13.37
C THR A 127 -33.54 7.48 13.57
N LEU A 128 -33.52 6.60 14.58
CA LEU A 128 -32.37 5.77 14.89
C LEU A 128 -32.08 4.76 13.76
N LEU A 129 -33.09 4.03 13.28
CA LEU A 129 -32.92 3.06 12.19
C LEU A 129 -32.48 3.71 10.87
N LEU A 130 -33.06 4.85 10.49
CA LEU A 130 -32.66 5.60 9.29
C LEU A 130 -31.26 6.20 9.44
N SER A 131 -30.92 6.74 10.61
CA SER A 131 -29.57 7.23 10.89
C SER A 131 -28.53 6.11 10.85
N ALA A 132 -28.85 4.92 11.38
CA ALA A 132 -27.98 3.76 11.35
C ALA A 132 -27.80 3.25 9.92
N SER A 133 -28.89 3.19 9.14
CA SER A 133 -28.84 2.82 7.72
C SER A 133 -28.02 3.81 6.88
N LEU A 134 -27.99 5.10 7.24
CA LEU A 134 -27.18 6.12 6.58
C LEU A 134 -25.71 6.07 7.03
N ALA A 135 -25.47 5.88 8.33
CA ALA A 135 -24.13 5.87 8.92
C ALA A 135 -23.35 4.60 8.56
N PHE A 136 -24.03 3.45 8.42
CA PHE A 136 -23.42 2.16 8.11
C PHE A 136 -22.56 2.16 6.82
N PRO A 137 -23.07 2.56 5.63
CA PRO A 137 -22.25 2.59 4.41
C PRO A 137 -21.11 3.61 4.49
N LEU A 138 -21.32 4.74 5.18
CA LEU A 138 -20.27 5.74 5.42
C LEU A 138 -19.14 5.16 6.28
N ALA A 139 -19.49 4.49 7.38
CA ALA A 139 -18.54 3.84 8.27
C ALA A 139 -17.74 2.75 7.54
N LEU A 140 -18.38 1.95 6.68
CA LEU A 140 -17.69 0.96 5.86
C LEU A 140 -16.74 1.61 4.85
N SER A 141 -17.18 2.69 4.18
CA SER A 141 -16.40 3.45 3.19
C SER A 141 -15.14 4.11 3.80
N VAL A 142 -15.22 4.54 5.06
CA VAL A 142 -14.04 5.02 5.81
C VAL A 142 -13.22 3.83 6.32
N GLY A 143 -13.88 2.80 6.86
CA GLY A 143 -13.26 1.64 7.50
C GLY A 143 -12.35 0.87 6.57
N TYR A 144 -12.77 0.56 5.33
CA TYR A 144 -11.94 -0.23 4.42
C TYR A 144 -10.62 0.49 4.02
N LYS A 145 -10.60 1.83 4.07
CA LYS A 145 -9.41 2.64 3.75
C LYS A 145 -8.36 2.58 4.85
N THR A 146 -8.70 2.10 6.04
CA THR A 146 -7.73 1.92 7.14
C THR A 146 -6.81 0.71 6.93
N PHE A 147 -7.16 -0.22 6.03
CA PHE A 147 -6.39 -1.43 5.75
C PHE A 147 -5.25 -1.21 4.74
N ILE A 148 -4.60 -0.04 4.78
CA ILE A 148 -3.43 0.27 3.94
C ILE A 148 -2.17 -0.41 4.51
N GLY A 149 -1.18 -0.69 3.66
CA GLY A 149 0.15 -1.16 4.08
C GLY A 149 0.33 -2.68 4.06
N GLY A 150 -0.57 -3.42 3.42
CA GLY A 150 -0.35 -4.82 3.08
C GLY A 150 0.73 -4.99 2.01
N ARG A 151 1.35 -6.17 1.96
CA ARG A 151 2.33 -6.53 0.93
C ARG A 151 2.09 -7.97 0.47
N VAL A 152 2.20 -8.20 -0.82
CA VAL A 152 2.21 -9.53 -1.43
C VAL A 152 3.53 -9.71 -2.16
N ASN A 153 4.19 -10.83 -1.90
CA ASN A 153 5.40 -11.23 -2.59
C ASN A 153 5.04 -12.24 -3.68
N ILE A 154 5.37 -11.93 -4.93
CA ILE A 154 5.22 -12.87 -6.05
C ILE A 154 6.60 -13.26 -6.52
N GLN A 155 6.84 -14.56 -6.65
CA GLN A 155 8.05 -15.04 -7.30
C GLN A 155 7.99 -14.69 -8.79
N VAL A 156 9.02 -13.99 -9.26
CA VAL A 156 9.22 -13.73 -10.67
C VAL A 156 10.13 -14.83 -11.20
N GLN A 157 9.77 -15.39 -12.36
CA GLN A 157 10.50 -16.49 -12.99
C GLN A 157 11.99 -16.13 -13.10
N ASN A 158 12.87 -17.11 -12.84
CA ASN A 158 14.31 -16.92 -12.74
C ASN A 158 14.83 -15.98 -13.84
N SER A 159 15.39 -14.84 -13.45
CA SER A 159 16.05 -13.97 -14.41
C SER A 159 17.48 -14.48 -14.61
N ASN A 160 17.96 -14.35 -15.83
CA ASN A 160 19.40 -14.39 -16.10
C ASN A 160 19.95 -13.03 -15.67
N GLY A 161 20.20 -12.89 -14.36
CA GLY A 161 20.71 -11.66 -13.79
C GLY A 161 22.17 -11.45 -14.18
N HIS A 162 22.55 -10.19 -14.32
CA HIS A 162 23.93 -9.80 -14.65
C HIS A 162 24.61 -9.27 -13.40
N TYR A 163 25.72 -9.89 -13.02
CA TYR A 163 26.42 -9.66 -11.76
C TYR A 163 27.90 -9.44 -12.01
N GLY A 164 28.57 -8.81 -11.06
CA GLY A 164 30.02 -8.68 -11.12
C GLY A 164 30.58 -7.60 -10.21
N LEU A 165 31.84 -7.30 -10.43
CA LEU A 165 32.56 -6.29 -9.68
C LEU A 165 32.09 -4.90 -10.14
N THR A 166 31.14 -4.31 -9.41
CA THR A 166 30.46 -3.08 -9.84
C THR A 166 29.96 -2.24 -8.68
N GLY A 167 29.77 -0.95 -8.90
CA GLY A 167 29.10 -0.04 -7.97
C GLY A 167 27.58 0.04 -8.21
N PRO A 168 26.83 0.70 -7.32
CA PRO A 168 25.42 0.96 -7.58
C PRO A 168 25.24 1.92 -8.76
N VAL A 169 24.03 1.90 -9.35
CA VAL A 169 23.63 2.79 -10.45
C VAL A 169 23.92 4.25 -10.11
N GLY A 170 24.58 4.96 -11.03
CA GLY A 170 24.96 6.37 -10.89
C GLY A 170 26.35 6.61 -10.29
N LEU A 171 27.09 5.55 -9.93
CA LEU A 171 28.48 5.64 -9.45
C LEU A 171 29.52 4.99 -10.41
N THR A 172 29.22 4.92 -11.70
CA THR A 172 29.99 4.14 -12.69
C THR A 172 31.22 4.84 -13.27
N ASP A 173 31.36 6.17 -13.13
CA ASP A 173 32.33 6.95 -13.92
C ASP A 173 33.54 7.48 -13.11
N PHE A 174 33.81 6.92 -11.93
CA PHE A 174 34.88 7.43 -11.06
C PHE A 174 36.18 6.64 -11.21
N ALA A 175 37.09 7.15 -12.04
CA ALA A 175 38.42 6.58 -12.31
C ALA A 175 39.29 6.33 -11.06
N SER A 176 39.00 6.98 -9.92
CA SER A 176 39.76 6.83 -8.68
C SER A 176 39.12 5.89 -7.64
N GLY A 177 37.89 5.37 -7.84
CA GLY A 177 37.20 4.50 -6.86
C GLY A 177 36.84 5.17 -5.52
N SER A 178 37.16 6.46 -5.33
CA SER A 178 36.93 7.20 -4.09
C SER A 178 35.46 7.28 -3.68
N ALA A 179 34.58 7.61 -4.63
CA ALA A 179 33.13 7.64 -4.41
C ALA A 179 32.57 6.26 -4.03
N LEU A 180 33.10 5.20 -4.64
CA LEU A 180 32.71 3.81 -4.34
C LEU A 180 33.10 3.43 -2.91
N MET A 181 34.31 3.79 -2.47
CA MET A 181 34.76 3.57 -1.09
C MET A 181 33.84 4.27 -0.08
N VAL A 182 33.56 5.55 -0.30
CA VAL A 182 32.70 6.35 0.59
C VAL A 182 31.29 5.76 0.65
N ASN A 183 30.72 5.43 -0.51
CA ASN A 183 29.39 4.84 -0.58
C ASN A 183 29.31 3.44 0.10
N ALA A 184 30.35 2.62 -0.03
CA ALA A 184 30.40 1.31 0.61
C ALA A 184 30.54 1.40 2.13
N THR A 185 31.25 2.40 2.65
CA THR A 185 31.56 2.54 4.09
C THR A 185 30.51 3.31 4.87
N ILE A 186 29.83 4.29 4.27
CA ILE A 186 28.80 5.11 4.95
C ILE A 186 27.76 4.25 5.68
N PRO A 187 27.11 3.26 5.04
CA PRO A 187 26.06 2.48 5.70
C PRO A 187 26.57 1.70 6.92
N PHE A 188 27.81 1.22 6.88
CA PHE A 188 28.45 0.56 8.02
C PHE A 188 28.71 1.56 9.16
N MET A 189 29.27 2.73 8.83
CA MET A 189 29.63 3.76 9.80
C MET A 189 28.42 4.35 10.55
N PHE A 190 27.27 4.47 9.90
CA PHE A 190 26.04 4.98 10.54
C PHE A 190 25.23 3.90 11.27
N ASN A 191 25.32 2.64 10.86
CA ASN A 191 24.55 1.53 11.44
C ASN A 191 25.32 0.71 12.48
N ALA A 192 26.58 1.05 12.76
CA ALA A 192 27.33 0.54 13.91
C ALA A 192 27.19 1.55 15.08
N PRO A 193 26.08 1.51 15.86
CA PRO A 193 26.08 2.18 17.16
C PRO A 193 27.14 1.51 18.05
N SER A 194 27.36 2.06 19.24
CA SER A 194 28.27 1.62 20.32
C SER A 194 28.12 0.16 20.82
N LYS A 195 27.58 -0.76 20.02
CA LYS A 195 27.49 -2.19 20.26
C LYS A 195 27.95 -2.93 19.00
N LEU A 196 28.72 -3.99 19.21
CA LEU A 196 29.12 -4.93 18.16
C LEU A 196 27.92 -5.39 17.30
N PRO A 197 28.02 -5.28 15.97
CA PRO A 197 26.99 -5.78 15.05
C PRO A 197 26.77 -7.30 15.23
N THR A 198 25.52 -7.75 15.07
CA THR A 198 25.19 -9.18 15.11
C THR A 198 25.68 -9.84 13.82
N ARG A 199 26.54 -10.86 13.89
CA ARG A 199 27.12 -11.49 12.70
C ARG A 199 26.27 -12.71 12.27
N PRO A 200 26.05 -12.96 10.97
CA PRO A 200 26.47 -12.14 9.82
C PRO A 200 25.53 -10.93 9.62
N GLN A 201 26.08 -9.81 9.13
CA GLN A 201 25.30 -8.57 8.87
C GLN A 201 25.69 -7.91 7.55
N ALA A 202 24.68 -7.63 6.72
CA ALA A 202 24.83 -6.88 5.49
C ALA A 202 24.74 -5.36 5.72
N PHE A 203 25.54 -4.61 4.98
CA PHE A 203 25.57 -3.16 4.98
C PHE A 203 25.63 -2.61 3.55
N GLY A 204 24.79 -1.60 3.28
CA GLY A 204 24.84 -0.86 2.03
C GLY A 204 24.58 -1.71 0.80
N PHE A 205 25.33 -1.46 -0.27
CA PHE A 205 25.16 -2.14 -1.56
C PHE A 205 25.73 -3.56 -1.57
N ASN A 206 26.86 -3.80 -0.89
CA ASN A 206 27.62 -5.03 -1.07
C ASN A 206 28.56 -5.45 0.08
N MET A 207 28.54 -4.77 1.23
CA MET A 207 29.40 -5.15 2.35
C MET A 207 28.69 -6.17 3.23
N LEU A 208 29.37 -7.23 3.61
CA LEU A 208 28.88 -8.27 4.51
C LEU A 208 29.92 -8.55 5.59
N LEU A 209 29.55 -8.32 6.84
CA LEU A 209 30.34 -8.79 7.99
C LEU A 209 30.03 -10.26 8.20
N LEU A 210 31.05 -11.12 8.12
CA LEU A 210 30.90 -12.57 8.20
C LEU A 210 30.88 -13.06 9.65
N ASP A 211 30.25 -14.21 9.87
CA ASP A 211 30.24 -14.93 11.14
C ASP A 211 31.39 -15.94 11.21
N ASP A 212 32.61 -15.45 11.04
CA ASP A 212 33.83 -16.26 11.17
C ASP A 212 34.44 -16.09 12.58
N ARG A 213 35.23 -17.09 13.00
CA ARG A 213 36.05 -17.00 14.23
C ARG A 213 37.05 -15.83 14.18
N SER A 214 37.55 -15.52 12.99
CA SER A 214 38.37 -14.35 12.70
C SER A 214 37.50 -13.18 12.23
N ILE A 215 37.89 -11.95 12.49
CA ILE A 215 37.20 -10.76 11.97
C ILE A 215 37.40 -10.69 10.45
N SER A 216 36.37 -11.02 9.70
CA SER A 216 36.36 -11.01 8.23
C SER A 216 35.18 -10.22 7.67
N VAL A 217 35.45 -9.45 6.62
CA VAL A 217 34.46 -8.66 5.90
C VAL A 217 34.53 -9.04 4.43
N ALA A 218 33.39 -9.35 3.83
CA ALA A 218 33.25 -9.66 2.41
C ALA A 218 32.60 -8.50 1.66
N MET A 219 33.21 -8.12 0.54
CA MET A 219 32.63 -7.21 -0.44
C MET A 219 32.11 -8.05 -1.59
N LEU A 220 30.79 -8.23 -1.66
CA LEU A 220 30.14 -9.05 -2.67
C LEU A 220 30.15 -8.34 -4.04
N ASP A 221 30.21 -9.12 -5.10
CA ASP A 221 29.87 -8.67 -6.43
C ASP A 221 28.37 -8.32 -6.46
N GLY A 222 28.04 -7.20 -7.08
CA GLY A 222 26.70 -6.65 -7.09
C GLY A 222 25.96 -6.91 -8.41
N PRO A 223 24.63 -6.70 -8.43
CA PRO A 223 23.88 -6.64 -9.67
C PRO A 223 24.38 -5.47 -10.54
N SER A 224 24.56 -5.70 -11.84
CA SER A 224 25.06 -4.68 -12.75
C SER A 224 24.12 -3.47 -12.82
N PRO A 225 24.63 -2.26 -13.11
CA PRO A 225 23.80 -1.08 -13.25
C PRO A 225 22.69 -1.25 -14.30
N SER A 226 23.01 -1.85 -15.45
CA SER A 226 22.05 -2.14 -16.51
C SER A 226 20.95 -3.11 -16.06
N TYR A 227 21.30 -4.17 -15.32
CA TYR A 227 20.32 -5.11 -14.78
C TYR A 227 19.39 -4.42 -13.77
N VAL A 228 19.92 -3.60 -12.88
CA VAL A 228 19.14 -2.81 -11.93
C VAL A 228 18.19 -1.84 -12.64
N GLU A 229 18.64 -1.15 -13.69
CA GLU A 229 17.80 -0.24 -14.49
C GLU A 229 16.62 -0.97 -15.13
N THR A 230 16.85 -2.15 -15.75
CA THR A 230 15.74 -2.94 -16.32
C THR A 230 14.69 -3.38 -15.29
N ILE A 231 15.10 -3.58 -14.03
CA ILE A 231 14.18 -3.85 -12.93
C ILE A 231 13.45 -2.58 -12.53
N ARG A 232 14.16 -1.45 -12.38
CA ARG A 232 13.58 -0.15 -11.99
C ARG A 232 12.52 0.32 -12.97
N ASP A 233 12.74 0.14 -14.27
CA ASP A 233 11.77 0.47 -15.32
C ASP A 233 10.44 -0.30 -15.17
N LYS A 234 10.47 -1.49 -14.54
CA LYS A 234 9.30 -2.33 -14.27
C LYS A 234 8.66 -2.07 -12.90
N LEU A 235 9.31 -1.30 -12.03
CA LEU A 235 8.79 -0.95 -10.72
C LEU A 235 7.89 0.28 -10.80
N ARG A 236 6.81 0.28 -10.01
CA ARG A 236 5.88 1.42 -9.91
C ARG A 236 5.60 1.75 -8.46
N GLY A 237 5.65 3.04 -8.10
CA GLY A 237 5.32 3.51 -6.76
C GLY A 237 6.19 2.87 -5.67
N GLN A 238 5.57 2.27 -4.66
CA GLN A 238 6.27 1.66 -3.52
C GLN A 238 6.57 0.15 -3.71
N GLN A 239 6.66 -0.31 -4.96
CA GLN A 239 7.07 -1.68 -5.25
C GLN A 239 8.57 -1.87 -4.99
N SER A 240 8.95 -3.07 -4.57
CA SER A 240 10.35 -3.47 -4.47
C SER A 240 10.56 -4.83 -5.11
N TYR A 241 11.81 -5.10 -5.47
CA TYR A 241 12.23 -6.30 -6.15
C TYR A 241 13.40 -6.89 -5.38
N THR A 242 13.25 -8.10 -4.86
CA THR A 242 14.29 -8.80 -4.13
C THR A 242 14.90 -9.85 -5.04
N VAL A 243 16.22 -9.80 -5.23
CA VAL A 243 16.96 -10.81 -6.00
C VAL A 243 17.92 -11.54 -5.08
N ALA A 244 18.03 -12.85 -5.23
CA ALA A 244 19.02 -13.67 -4.56
C ALA A 244 19.80 -14.50 -5.58
N ALA A 245 21.12 -14.42 -5.51
CA ALA A 245 22.03 -15.03 -6.47
C ALA A 245 23.33 -15.49 -5.79
N ASN A 246 23.93 -16.53 -6.36
CA ASN A 246 25.30 -16.90 -6.04
C ASN A 246 26.25 -16.00 -6.81
N VAL A 247 27.10 -15.29 -6.08
CA VAL A 247 28.06 -14.33 -6.59
C VAL A 247 29.46 -14.60 -6.03
N SER A 248 30.47 -14.03 -6.66
CA SER A 248 31.80 -13.92 -6.06
C SER A 248 31.83 -12.79 -5.03
N ALA A 249 32.77 -12.87 -4.10
CA ALA A 249 33.06 -11.78 -3.17
C ALA A 249 34.55 -11.71 -2.88
N LEU A 250 35.03 -10.51 -2.57
CA LEU A 250 36.36 -10.28 -2.03
C LEU A 250 36.26 -10.16 -0.52
N SER A 251 36.72 -11.20 0.19
CA SER A 251 36.79 -11.22 1.65
C SER A 251 38.16 -10.78 2.12
N TRP A 252 38.21 -9.89 3.10
CA TRP A 252 39.43 -9.56 3.84
C TRP A 252 39.27 -9.97 5.28
N LYS A 253 40.30 -10.61 5.82
CA LYS A 253 40.39 -10.99 7.21
C LYS A 253 41.67 -10.41 7.83
N LEU A 254 41.61 -10.17 9.14
CA LEU A 254 42.80 -9.90 9.92
C LEU A 254 43.71 -11.13 9.85
N ASP A 255 45.01 -10.94 9.59
CA ASP A 255 45.97 -12.02 9.43
C ASP A 255 46.72 -12.28 10.75
N PRO A 256 46.41 -13.37 11.47
CA PRO A 256 47.12 -13.70 12.71
C PRO A 256 48.54 -14.23 12.46
N GLU A 257 48.86 -14.73 11.26
CA GLU A 257 50.20 -15.25 10.95
C GLU A 257 51.28 -14.15 11.02
N VAL A 258 50.88 -12.90 10.84
CA VAL A 258 51.78 -11.74 10.98
C VAL A 258 52.32 -11.61 12.40
N ASP A 259 51.53 -12.00 13.41
CA ASP A 259 51.97 -11.95 14.80
C ASP A 259 53.03 -13.03 15.11
N GLU A 260 53.06 -14.11 14.33
CA GLU A 260 54.07 -15.18 14.47
C GLU A 260 55.44 -14.76 13.91
N HIS A 261 55.46 -13.91 12.88
CA HIS A 261 56.68 -13.43 12.22
C HIS A 261 57.17 -12.05 12.73
N ARG A 262 56.66 -11.55 13.87
CA ARG A 262 57.02 -10.22 14.41
C ARG A 262 58.51 -10.01 14.62
N ASP A 263 59.18 -11.06 15.12
CA ASP A 263 60.61 -11.05 15.45
C ASP A 263 61.48 -11.71 14.35
N ASP A 264 60.87 -12.14 13.25
CA ASP A 264 61.55 -12.80 12.13
C ASP A 264 62.06 -11.77 11.12
N ASN A 265 63.30 -11.33 11.32
CA ASN A 265 63.93 -10.34 10.44
C ASN A 265 64.09 -10.84 9.00
N ASP A 266 64.30 -12.14 8.79
CA ASP A 266 64.51 -12.70 7.45
C ASP A 266 63.21 -12.67 6.65
N TRP A 267 62.09 -13.03 7.29
CA TRP A 267 60.76 -12.92 6.70
C TRP A 267 60.40 -11.49 6.33
N TRP A 268 60.63 -10.52 7.23
CA TRP A 268 60.37 -9.11 6.93
C TRP A 268 61.28 -8.55 5.83
N ASN A 269 62.56 -8.95 5.80
CA ASN A 269 63.48 -8.55 4.75
C ASN A 269 63.05 -9.09 3.39
N ASP A 270 62.66 -10.37 3.32
CA ASP A 270 62.09 -10.97 2.11
C ASP A 270 60.80 -10.26 1.69
N PHE A 271 59.91 -9.95 2.65
CA PHE A 271 58.68 -9.21 2.40
C PHE A 271 58.95 -7.80 1.84
N TYR A 272 59.89 -7.05 2.42
CA TYR A 272 60.29 -5.72 1.91
C TYR A 272 60.90 -5.80 0.51
N ASN A 273 61.72 -6.83 0.23
CA ASN A 273 62.32 -7.02 -1.09
C ASN A 273 61.29 -7.38 -2.15
N LYS A 274 60.21 -8.07 -1.76
CA LYS A 274 59.07 -8.41 -2.61
C LYS A 274 58.00 -7.31 -2.67
N SER A 275 58.21 -6.17 -2.03
CA SER A 275 57.25 -5.05 -2.02
C SER A 275 57.49 -4.06 -3.15
N ASP A 276 56.45 -3.32 -3.55
CA ASP A 276 56.58 -2.23 -4.53
C ASP A 276 57.56 -1.15 -4.08
N ASP A 277 57.69 -1.00 -2.77
CA ASP A 277 58.59 -0.08 -2.12
C ASP A 277 59.52 -0.84 -1.16
N GLU A 278 60.82 -0.56 -1.21
CA GLU A 278 61.82 -1.11 -0.26
C GLU A 278 61.54 -0.71 1.21
N ARG A 279 60.53 0.14 1.46
CA ARG A 279 60.15 0.68 2.77
C ARG A 279 58.63 0.90 2.83
N PRO A 280 58.02 0.85 4.02
CA PRO A 280 56.65 1.31 4.20
C PRO A 280 56.49 2.75 3.73
N GLN A 281 55.33 3.02 3.17
CA GLN A 281 54.96 4.36 2.73
C GLN A 281 54.28 5.11 3.86
N TYR A 282 54.69 6.35 4.11
CA TYR A 282 54.27 7.12 5.27
C TYR A 282 53.47 8.36 4.87
N ILE A 283 52.29 8.51 5.45
CA ILE A 283 51.45 9.71 5.30
C ILE A 283 51.18 10.31 6.67
N SER A 284 51.45 11.61 6.79
CA SER A 284 51.14 12.40 7.97
C SER A 284 49.68 12.82 7.95
N LEU A 285 48.88 12.29 8.87
CA LEU A 285 47.52 12.72 9.16
C LEU A 285 47.59 13.93 10.11
N TYR A 286 47.86 15.10 9.52
CA TYR A 286 48.22 16.30 10.29
C TYR A 286 47.12 16.75 11.26
N LYS A 287 45.84 16.63 10.86
CA LYS A 287 44.69 17.03 11.69
C LYS A 287 44.50 16.06 12.88
N GLU A 288 44.77 14.78 12.66
CA GLU A 288 44.58 13.68 13.60
C GLU A 288 45.82 13.47 14.49
N ARG A 289 46.93 14.13 14.18
CA ARG A 289 48.24 13.99 14.82
C ARG A 289 48.72 12.52 14.80
N LYS A 290 48.60 11.86 13.64
CA LYS A 290 48.97 10.44 13.47
C LYS A 290 49.74 10.22 12.15
N TRP A 291 50.59 9.19 12.14
CA TRP A 291 51.17 8.62 10.93
C TRP A 291 50.34 7.40 10.50
N LEU A 292 49.91 7.41 9.24
CA LEU A 292 49.44 6.23 8.53
C LEU A 292 50.62 5.67 7.75
N SER A 293 51.06 4.46 8.10
CA SER A 293 52.07 3.73 7.35
C SER A 293 51.43 2.53 6.68
N SER A 294 51.69 2.31 5.41
CA SER A 294 51.14 1.17 4.66
C SER A 294 52.22 0.47 3.86
N LEU A 295 52.09 -0.84 3.71
CA LEU A 295 52.96 -1.64 2.86
C LEU A 295 52.16 -2.74 2.17
N TRP A 296 52.50 -3.03 0.91
CA TRP A 296 51.93 -4.12 0.15
C TRP A 296 52.99 -4.77 -0.75
N PRO A 297 52.93 -6.08 -0.95
CA PRO A 297 53.80 -6.81 -1.86
C PRO A 297 53.52 -6.45 -3.33
N GLN A 298 54.55 -6.48 -4.17
CA GLN A 298 54.46 -6.24 -5.60
C GLN A 298 53.46 -7.18 -6.25
N GLY A 299 52.50 -6.61 -6.97
CA GLY A 299 51.57 -7.37 -7.79
C GLY A 299 50.68 -8.33 -7.00
N GLN A 300 50.39 -8.11 -5.72
CA GLN A 300 49.50 -8.99 -4.97
C GLN A 300 48.47 -8.22 -4.15
N VAL A 301 47.22 -8.27 -4.60
CA VAL A 301 46.03 -7.86 -3.81
C VAL A 301 45.76 -8.85 -2.65
N HIS A 302 46.69 -9.76 -2.35
CA HIS A 302 46.51 -10.84 -1.38
C HIS A 302 46.85 -10.44 0.05
N ARG A 303 47.82 -9.54 0.25
CA ARG A 303 48.26 -9.10 1.57
C ARG A 303 48.40 -7.60 1.64
N PHE A 304 47.98 -7.01 2.75
CA PHE A 304 48.08 -5.57 2.99
C PHE A 304 48.41 -5.30 4.46
N PHE A 305 49.35 -4.39 4.70
CA PHE A 305 49.78 -4.03 6.05
C PHE A 305 49.51 -2.56 6.34
N MET A 306 49.00 -2.28 7.54
CA MET A 306 48.73 -0.93 8.01
C MET A 306 49.24 -0.72 9.44
N LEU A 307 49.85 0.44 9.67
CA LEU A 307 50.20 0.95 10.99
C LEU A 307 49.61 2.35 11.19
N LEU A 308 48.90 2.56 12.29
CA LEU A 308 48.44 3.88 12.73
C LEU A 308 49.12 4.24 14.05
N THR A 309 50.02 5.23 14.02
CA THR A 309 50.75 5.65 15.22
C THR A 309 50.56 7.14 15.50
N PRO A 310 50.46 7.55 16.77
CA PRO A 310 50.42 8.97 17.10
C PRO A 310 51.75 9.65 16.73
N HIS A 311 51.68 10.93 16.36
CA HIS A 311 52.87 11.76 16.22
C HIS A 311 53.62 11.81 17.55
N ASN A 312 54.95 11.77 17.47
CA ASN A 312 55.79 11.98 18.64
C ASN A 312 55.49 13.37 19.26
N LYS A 313 55.36 13.43 20.59
CA LYS A 313 55.11 14.64 21.37
C LYS A 313 56.18 15.71 21.12
N GLU A 314 57.41 15.29 20.85
CA GLU A 314 58.58 16.17 20.69
C GLU A 314 58.74 16.69 19.25
N SER A 315 58.29 15.94 18.24
CA SER A 315 58.34 16.39 16.84
C SER A 315 57.39 15.63 15.93
N ARG A 316 56.51 16.38 15.26
CA ARG A 316 55.58 15.86 14.24
C ARG A 316 56.25 15.45 12.93
N LYS A 317 57.57 15.68 12.79
CA LYS A 317 58.35 15.33 11.59
C LYS A 317 58.99 13.94 11.68
N ILE A 318 59.03 13.34 12.87
CA ILE A 318 59.63 12.03 13.08
C ILE A 318 58.65 10.97 12.57
N LYS A 319 59.02 10.31 11.48
CA LYS A 319 58.27 9.18 10.89
C LYS A 319 58.53 7.90 11.70
N PRO A 320 57.59 6.94 11.72
CA PRO A 320 57.84 5.61 12.27
C PRO A 320 59.02 4.93 11.57
N THR A 321 59.80 4.17 12.31
CA THR A 321 60.92 3.39 11.76
C THR A 321 60.43 2.08 11.14
N LYS A 322 61.29 1.41 10.35
CA LYS A 322 61.02 0.03 9.88
C LYS A 322 60.74 -0.91 11.04
N SER A 323 61.51 -0.79 12.13
CA SER A 323 61.33 -1.62 13.33
C SER A 323 59.98 -1.37 14.01
N ASP A 324 59.52 -0.11 14.07
CA ASP A 324 58.18 0.20 14.60
C ASP A 324 57.08 -0.44 13.74
N PHE A 325 57.27 -0.48 12.41
CA PHE A 325 56.35 -1.13 11.50
C PHE A 325 56.30 -2.64 11.71
N GLN A 326 57.45 -3.31 11.77
CA GLN A 326 57.52 -4.76 12.00
C GLN A 326 56.79 -5.16 13.29
N LYS A 327 57.00 -4.39 14.37
CA LYS A 327 56.45 -4.71 15.69
C LYS A 327 54.95 -4.46 15.83
N LEU A 328 54.39 -3.49 15.10
CA LEU A 328 53.05 -2.96 15.39
C LEU A 328 52.08 -2.95 14.21
N ALA A 329 52.53 -3.21 12.98
CA ALA A 329 51.65 -3.16 11.81
C ALA A 329 50.63 -4.31 11.82
N ILE A 330 49.38 -4.03 11.54
CA ILE A 330 48.34 -5.04 11.38
C ILE A 330 48.33 -5.54 9.94
N GLY A 331 48.28 -6.86 9.76
CA GLY A 331 48.16 -7.51 8.46
C GLY A 331 46.72 -7.87 8.11
N PHE A 332 46.43 -7.78 6.82
CA PHE A 332 45.16 -8.20 6.23
C PHE A 332 45.45 -9.14 5.07
N VAL A 333 44.71 -10.25 5.02
CA VAL A 333 44.76 -11.20 3.91
C VAL A 333 43.45 -11.18 3.16
N SER A 334 43.52 -11.13 1.84
CA SER A 334 42.35 -11.24 0.97
C SER A 334 42.13 -12.67 0.50
N GLN A 335 40.88 -13.04 0.37
CA GLN A 335 40.45 -14.31 -0.17
C GLN A 335 39.24 -14.07 -1.06
N ARG A 336 39.24 -14.63 -2.26
CA ARG A 336 38.04 -14.67 -3.07
C ARG A 336 37.14 -15.80 -2.55
N ARG A 337 35.85 -15.54 -2.48
CA ARG A 337 34.87 -16.50 -1.95
C ARG A 337 33.63 -16.54 -2.83
N LYS A 338 32.93 -17.67 -2.81
CA LYS A 338 31.58 -17.76 -3.37
C LYS A 338 30.59 -17.48 -2.25
N CYS A 339 29.67 -16.57 -2.51
CA CYS A 339 28.67 -16.12 -1.56
C CYS A 339 27.28 -16.17 -2.19
N ASN A 340 26.26 -16.44 -1.39
CA ASN A 340 24.88 -16.19 -1.76
C ASN A 340 24.51 -14.80 -1.24
N GLY A 341 24.21 -13.87 -2.14
CA GLY A 341 23.80 -12.52 -1.80
C GLY A 341 22.33 -12.29 -2.13
N LYS A 342 21.66 -11.48 -1.31
CA LYS A 342 20.26 -11.09 -1.51
C LYS A 342 20.12 -9.57 -1.45
N TRP A 343 19.71 -8.98 -2.57
CA TRP A 343 19.55 -7.54 -2.71
C TRP A 343 18.08 -7.15 -2.78
N ASN A 344 17.74 -6.03 -2.15
CA ASN A 344 16.46 -5.36 -2.32
C ASN A 344 16.63 -4.12 -3.20
N ILE A 345 16.03 -4.18 -4.37
CA ILE A 345 16.02 -3.16 -5.40
C ILE A 345 14.69 -2.39 -5.31
N THR A 346 14.80 -1.08 -5.16
CA THR A 346 13.69 -0.14 -5.22
C THR A 346 13.93 0.83 -6.37
N LEU A 347 12.96 1.72 -6.63
CA LEU A 347 13.13 2.78 -7.62
C LEU A 347 14.41 3.62 -7.38
N ASN A 348 14.79 3.83 -6.12
CA ASN A 348 15.84 4.80 -5.78
C ASN A 348 17.10 4.15 -5.16
N ALA A 349 17.02 2.92 -4.67
CA ALA A 349 18.10 2.30 -3.92
C ALA A 349 18.25 0.82 -4.24
N VAL A 350 19.47 0.31 -4.10
CA VAL A 350 19.80 -1.12 -4.11
C VAL A 350 20.62 -1.40 -2.87
N ASN A 351 20.13 -2.28 -2.02
CA ASN A 351 20.80 -2.62 -0.76
C ASN A 351 20.92 -4.13 -0.63
N LEU A 352 22.09 -4.60 -0.20
CA LEU A 352 22.28 -5.96 0.29
C LEU A 352 21.52 -6.10 1.60
N VAL A 353 20.62 -7.08 1.66
CA VAL A 353 19.77 -7.35 2.84
C VAL A 353 20.32 -8.51 3.64
N GLU A 354 20.71 -9.57 2.95
CA GLU A 354 21.23 -10.81 3.53
C GLU A 354 22.37 -11.31 2.65
N GLY A 355 23.32 -12.01 3.26
CA GLY A 355 24.35 -12.72 2.52
C GLY A 355 25.01 -13.80 3.37
N ASP A 356 25.53 -14.81 2.71
CA ASP A 356 26.26 -15.91 3.33
C ASP A 356 27.41 -16.36 2.43
N CYS A 357 28.57 -16.65 3.02
CA CYS A 357 29.80 -17.01 2.31
C CYS A 357 30.38 -18.29 2.90
N THR A 358 29.94 -19.44 2.40
CA THR A 358 30.35 -20.76 2.90
C THR A 358 31.46 -21.43 2.09
N GLY A 359 31.85 -20.86 0.94
CA GLY A 359 32.86 -21.44 0.05
C GLY A 359 34.13 -20.60 -0.08
N THR A 360 35.29 -21.26 -0.01
CA THR A 360 36.57 -20.68 -0.43
C THR A 360 36.74 -20.86 -1.94
N PHE A 361 37.13 -19.79 -2.65
CA PHE A 361 37.39 -19.84 -4.08
C PHE A 361 38.77 -19.23 -4.33
N GLU A 362 39.74 -20.06 -4.69
CA GLU A 362 41.15 -19.68 -4.69
C GLU A 362 41.65 -19.38 -6.11
N ASP A 363 40.91 -18.57 -6.86
CA ASP A 363 41.39 -18.06 -8.14
C ASP A 363 42.20 -16.78 -7.94
N SER A 364 43.42 -16.76 -8.45
CA SER A 364 44.28 -15.57 -8.44
C SER A 364 43.70 -14.47 -9.33
N PHE A 365 43.84 -13.21 -8.92
CA PHE A 365 43.49 -12.08 -9.77
C PHE A 365 44.34 -12.06 -11.06
N PRO A 366 43.76 -11.68 -12.22
CA PRO A 366 44.49 -11.46 -13.46
C PRO A 366 45.64 -10.47 -13.29
N ASP A 367 46.74 -10.67 -14.02
CA ASP A 367 47.98 -9.90 -13.84
C ASP A 367 47.77 -8.38 -14.00
N ASN A 368 46.92 -7.97 -14.94
CA ASN A 368 46.61 -6.56 -15.23
C ASN A 368 45.80 -5.85 -14.13
N CYS A 369 45.17 -6.59 -13.22
CA CYS A 369 44.41 -6.03 -12.09
C CYS A 369 45.24 -5.89 -10.80
N ARG A 370 46.53 -6.27 -10.85
CA ARG A 370 47.38 -6.40 -9.65
C ARG A 370 48.03 -5.09 -9.20
N THR A 371 48.21 -4.11 -10.09
CA THR A 371 48.85 -2.82 -9.78
C THR A 371 47.82 -1.79 -9.33
N LEU A 372 47.33 -1.90 -8.09
CA LEU A 372 46.43 -0.91 -7.51
C LEU A 372 47.23 0.32 -7.04
N HIS A 373 47.14 1.44 -7.75
CA HIS A 373 47.70 2.71 -7.28
C HIS A 373 46.89 3.24 -6.08
N LEU A 374 47.33 2.92 -4.85
CA LEU A 374 46.65 3.30 -3.61
C LEU A 374 47.04 4.69 -3.09
N ASN A 375 47.91 5.44 -3.77
CA ASN A 375 48.42 6.72 -3.28
C ASN A 375 47.30 7.73 -2.96
N ASP A 376 46.28 7.83 -3.82
CA ASP A 376 45.12 8.72 -3.59
C ASP A 376 44.14 8.15 -2.55
N ALA A 377 44.12 6.83 -2.38
CA ALA A 377 43.23 6.09 -1.49
C ALA A 377 43.59 6.28 -0.02
N ARG A 378 44.87 6.53 0.28
CA ARG A 378 45.36 6.70 1.64
C ARG A 378 44.83 7.98 2.31
N PHE A 379 44.54 9.03 1.54
CA PHE A 379 43.90 10.24 2.07
C PHE A 379 42.46 9.97 2.49
N LEU A 380 41.73 9.14 1.77
CA LEU A 380 40.35 8.78 2.11
C LEU A 380 40.29 7.93 3.37
N ILE A 381 41.20 6.97 3.53
CA ILE A 381 41.31 6.15 4.75
C ILE A 381 41.41 7.02 6.00
N SER A 382 42.13 8.15 5.93
CA SER A 382 42.39 9.01 7.09
C SER A 382 41.11 9.47 7.80
N ASP A 383 40.06 9.81 7.03
CA ASP A 383 38.78 10.26 7.56
C ASP A 383 38.04 9.13 8.30
N PHE A 384 38.24 7.87 7.87
CA PHE A 384 37.58 6.71 8.46
C PHE A 384 38.31 6.11 9.67
N VAL A 385 39.63 6.33 9.77
CA VAL A 385 40.48 5.75 10.84
C VAL A 385 40.87 6.74 11.94
N ARG A 386 40.35 7.98 11.91
CA ARG A 386 40.67 9.06 12.86
C ARG A 386 40.66 8.62 14.35
N GLY A 387 39.67 7.84 14.76
CA GLY A 387 39.49 7.38 16.13
C GLY A 387 40.30 6.14 16.54
N LEU A 388 41.05 5.53 15.62
CA LEU A 388 41.70 4.23 15.83
C LEU A 388 43.21 4.38 16.08
N ASP A 389 43.77 3.54 16.94
CA ASP A 389 45.22 3.39 17.17
C ASP A 389 45.56 1.91 17.16
N THR A 390 46.45 1.49 16.26
CA THR A 390 46.82 0.07 16.09
C THR A 390 47.42 -0.55 17.35
N ARG A 391 47.93 0.26 18.29
CA ARG A 391 48.47 -0.24 19.57
C ARG A 391 47.40 -0.68 20.56
N GLU A 392 46.19 -0.13 20.45
CA GLU A 392 45.10 -0.30 21.43
C GLU A 392 43.78 -0.61 20.70
N LEU A 393 43.84 -1.47 19.69
CA LEU A 393 42.69 -1.73 18.82
C LEU A 393 41.71 -2.71 19.52
N THR A 394 40.56 -2.19 19.97
CA THR A 394 39.44 -3.00 20.46
C THR A 394 38.85 -3.87 19.35
N GLU A 395 38.07 -4.90 19.69
CA GLU A 395 37.39 -5.74 18.68
C GLU A 395 36.54 -4.89 17.71
N GLU A 396 35.80 -3.90 18.22
CA GLU A 396 35.06 -2.93 17.41
C GLU A 396 35.97 -2.13 16.47
N GLY A 397 37.13 -1.70 16.97
CA GLY A 397 38.16 -1.05 16.18
C GLY A 397 38.68 -1.96 15.07
N GLN A 398 38.85 -3.26 15.34
CA GLN A 398 39.33 -4.25 14.37
C GLN A 398 38.30 -4.45 13.25
N ILE A 399 37.02 -4.61 13.59
CA ILE A 399 35.93 -4.73 12.59
C ILE A 399 35.88 -3.49 11.71
N ARG A 400 35.91 -2.30 12.32
CA ARG A 400 35.86 -1.04 11.59
C ARG A 400 37.05 -0.89 10.66
N LEU A 401 38.25 -1.23 11.13
CA LEU A 401 39.46 -1.17 10.33
C LEU A 401 39.38 -2.16 9.15
N THR A 402 39.00 -3.41 9.41
CA THR A 402 38.82 -4.45 8.37
C THR A 402 37.77 -4.03 7.34
N ALA A 403 36.63 -3.45 7.76
CA ALA A 403 35.60 -2.97 6.85
C ALA A 403 36.09 -1.84 5.94
N VAL A 404 36.84 -0.87 6.48
CA VAL A 404 37.42 0.25 5.72
C VAL A 404 38.47 -0.25 4.73
N VAL A 405 39.35 -1.16 5.15
CA VAL A 405 40.37 -1.78 4.28
C VAL A 405 39.70 -2.59 3.15
N SER A 406 38.67 -3.37 3.50
CA SER A 406 37.89 -4.14 2.51
C SER A 406 37.26 -3.24 1.46
N ALA A 407 36.57 -2.17 1.91
CA ALA A 407 35.94 -1.22 1.03
C ALA A 407 36.94 -0.46 0.16
N LEU A 408 38.11 -0.09 0.72
CA LEU A 408 39.18 0.54 -0.04
C LEU A 408 39.61 -0.35 -1.21
N LEU A 409 40.01 -1.57 -0.90
CA LEU A 409 40.65 -2.46 -1.87
C LEU A 409 39.64 -2.93 -2.92
N TRP A 410 38.41 -3.25 -2.49
CA TRP A 410 37.30 -3.49 -3.40
C TRP A 410 37.03 -2.29 -4.31
N SER A 411 36.90 -1.07 -3.76
CA SER A 411 36.56 0.12 -4.57
C SER A 411 37.60 0.42 -5.65
N ARG A 412 38.88 0.16 -5.35
CA ARG A 412 39.99 0.34 -6.29
C ARG A 412 39.95 -0.75 -7.35
N LEU A 413 39.79 -2.00 -6.95
CA LEU A 413 39.64 -3.09 -7.90
C LEU A 413 38.45 -2.86 -8.84
N THR A 414 37.31 -2.39 -8.32
CA THR A 414 36.13 -2.04 -9.13
C THR A 414 36.41 -0.88 -10.09
N ALA A 415 37.17 0.14 -9.68
CA ALA A 415 37.48 1.27 -10.54
C ALA A 415 38.40 0.91 -11.72
N PHE A 416 39.31 -0.06 -11.55
CA PHE A 416 40.26 -0.48 -12.59
C PHE A 416 39.74 -1.66 -13.41
N CYS A 417 39.14 -2.66 -12.76
CA CYS A 417 38.76 -3.94 -13.37
C CYS A 417 37.27 -4.25 -13.35
N GLY A 418 36.45 -3.36 -12.77
CA GLY A 418 35.01 -3.57 -12.67
C GLY A 418 34.24 -3.39 -13.98
N ILE A 419 32.95 -3.70 -13.92
CA ILE A 419 32.00 -3.47 -15.00
C ILE A 419 31.99 -1.98 -15.34
N ASN A 420 32.14 -1.65 -16.62
CA ASN A 420 32.24 -0.29 -17.17
C ASN A 420 33.47 0.53 -16.74
N SER A 421 34.53 -0.11 -16.23
CA SER A 421 35.80 0.61 -16.01
C SER A 421 36.31 1.26 -17.31
N PRO A 422 36.67 2.55 -17.29
CA PRO A 422 37.20 3.24 -18.48
C PRO A 422 38.64 2.84 -18.81
N VAL A 423 39.32 2.13 -17.90
CA VAL A 423 40.74 1.72 -18.03
C VAL A 423 40.85 0.20 -18.15
N LYS A 424 39.77 -0.47 -18.58
CA LYS A 424 39.66 -1.93 -18.66
C LYS A 424 40.51 -2.48 -19.81
N ASP A 425 41.75 -2.89 -19.50
CA ASP A 425 42.63 -3.62 -20.42
C ASP A 425 42.68 -5.12 -20.05
N LEU A 426 41.52 -5.77 -20.22
CA LEU A 426 41.31 -7.17 -19.88
C LEU A 426 40.82 -7.96 -21.10
N THR A 427 41.34 -9.17 -21.26
CA THR A 427 40.86 -10.12 -22.27
C THR A 427 39.42 -10.58 -21.97
N ALA A 428 38.73 -11.15 -22.97
CA ALA A 428 37.37 -11.64 -22.79
C ALA A 428 37.24 -12.69 -21.67
N SER A 429 38.20 -13.61 -21.56
CA SER A 429 38.24 -14.63 -20.49
C SER A 429 38.50 -14.05 -19.11
N GLU A 430 39.28 -12.98 -19.00
CA GLU A 430 39.49 -12.28 -17.72
C GLU A 430 38.25 -11.48 -17.32
N ASN A 431 37.51 -10.95 -18.31
CA ASN A 431 36.26 -10.25 -18.07
C ASN A 431 35.18 -11.15 -17.50
N GLU A 432 35.10 -12.41 -17.94
CA GLU A 432 34.15 -13.39 -17.39
C GLU A 432 34.34 -13.63 -15.88
N GLN A 433 35.54 -13.36 -15.34
CA GLN A 433 35.76 -13.42 -13.90
C GLN A 433 35.11 -12.26 -13.15
N PHE A 434 35.00 -11.08 -13.76
CA PHE A 434 34.50 -9.87 -13.09
C PHE A 434 33.10 -9.48 -13.52
N GLU A 435 32.59 -10.08 -14.59
CA GLU A 435 31.31 -9.79 -15.20
C GLU A 435 30.72 -11.10 -15.73
N TYR A 436 29.61 -11.54 -15.12
CA TYR A 436 29.03 -12.83 -15.43
C TYR A 436 27.51 -12.83 -15.27
N THR A 437 26.87 -13.70 -16.02
CA THR A 437 25.44 -13.94 -15.93
C THR A 437 25.17 -15.18 -15.08
N HIS A 438 24.27 -15.06 -14.10
CA HIS A 438 23.85 -16.18 -13.26
C HIS A 438 22.33 -16.27 -13.22
N GLN A 439 21.83 -17.50 -13.05
CA GLN A 439 20.40 -17.70 -12.75
C GLN A 439 20.15 -17.25 -11.32
N ASP A 440 19.29 -16.25 -11.17
CA ASP A 440 18.87 -15.74 -9.88
C ASP A 440 17.43 -16.13 -9.56
N THR A 441 17.11 -16.03 -8.28
CA THR A 441 15.74 -16.14 -7.79
C THR A 441 15.25 -14.76 -7.42
N ALA A 442 14.08 -14.40 -7.93
CA ALA A 442 13.56 -13.05 -7.78
C ALA A 442 12.15 -13.03 -7.21
N TRP A 443 11.87 -12.05 -6.36
CA TRP A 443 10.56 -11.81 -5.78
C TRP A 443 10.19 -10.35 -5.94
N LYS A 444 8.99 -10.09 -6.45
CA LYS A 444 8.41 -8.75 -6.51
C LYS A 444 7.47 -8.56 -5.33
N ALA A 445 7.77 -7.58 -4.48
CA ALA A 445 6.90 -7.14 -3.41
C ALA A 445 6.00 -6.00 -3.91
N VAL A 446 4.68 -6.22 -3.88
CA VAL A 446 3.69 -5.23 -4.32
C VAL A 446 2.88 -4.74 -3.12
N PRO A 447 2.75 -3.41 -2.92
CA PRO A 447 1.88 -2.86 -1.89
C PRO A 447 0.41 -3.09 -2.26
N VAL A 448 -0.33 -3.66 -1.32
CA VAL A 448 -1.75 -4.02 -1.45
C VAL A 448 -2.51 -3.66 -0.17
N LEU A 449 -3.83 -3.82 -0.18
CA LEU A 449 -4.61 -3.79 1.05
C LEU A 449 -4.21 -4.93 1.98
N LYS A 450 -4.17 -4.65 3.28
CA LYS A 450 -3.86 -5.63 4.33
C LYS A 450 -5.00 -6.66 4.38
N ALA A 451 -4.71 -7.85 3.86
CA ALA A 451 -5.59 -9.01 3.98
C ALA A 451 -5.78 -9.33 5.47
N SER A 452 -6.94 -9.00 6.00
CA SER A 452 -7.29 -9.23 7.40
C SER A 452 -8.73 -9.76 7.47
N PRO A 453 -9.05 -10.60 8.47
CA PRO A 453 -10.42 -11.11 8.63
C PRO A 453 -11.45 -9.98 8.79
N ILE A 454 -11.04 -8.84 9.35
CA ILE A 454 -11.90 -7.66 9.51
C ILE A 454 -12.26 -7.05 8.14
N LEU A 455 -11.32 -6.99 7.19
CA LEU A 455 -11.61 -6.54 5.83
C LEU A 455 -12.61 -7.47 5.13
N ALA A 456 -12.51 -8.79 5.37
CA ALA A 456 -13.50 -9.74 4.85
C ALA A 456 -14.89 -9.51 5.47
N LEU A 457 -14.96 -9.25 6.78
CA LEU A 457 -16.21 -8.89 7.46
C LEU A 457 -16.83 -7.61 6.90
N VAL A 458 -16.02 -6.58 6.63
CA VAL A 458 -16.46 -5.34 5.98
C VAL A 458 -17.10 -5.64 4.62
N LEU A 459 -16.47 -6.47 3.79
CA LEU A 459 -16.99 -6.86 2.48
C LEU A 459 -18.24 -7.74 2.54
N LEU A 460 -18.40 -8.55 3.59
CA LEU A 460 -19.56 -9.43 3.81
C LEU A 460 -20.72 -8.76 4.56
N SER A 461 -20.52 -7.56 5.09
CA SER A 461 -21.49 -6.88 5.93
C SER A 461 -22.82 -6.58 5.23
N HIS A 462 -22.79 -6.01 4.01
CA HIS A 462 -23.98 -5.74 3.21
C HIS A 462 -24.78 -6.99 2.82
N PRO A 463 -24.19 -8.07 2.26
CA PRO A 463 -24.97 -9.26 1.94
C PRO A 463 -25.57 -9.94 3.18
N VAL A 464 -24.87 -9.91 4.33
CA VAL A 464 -25.42 -10.39 5.61
C VAL A 464 -26.62 -9.56 6.04
N VAL A 465 -26.52 -8.22 6.02
CA VAL A 465 -27.66 -7.33 6.29
C VAL A 465 -28.80 -7.57 5.30
N GLY A 466 -28.49 -7.81 4.03
CA GLY A 466 -29.45 -8.17 2.99
C GLY A 466 -30.22 -9.45 3.30
N ILE A 467 -29.55 -10.51 3.76
CA ILE A 467 -30.20 -11.76 4.20
C ILE A 467 -31.14 -11.49 5.37
N VAL A 468 -30.68 -10.73 6.38
CA VAL A 468 -31.48 -10.41 7.56
C VAL A 468 -32.74 -9.64 7.15
N LEU A 469 -32.61 -8.62 6.31
CA LEU A 469 -33.74 -7.85 5.79
C LEU A 469 -34.70 -8.70 4.96
N LEU A 470 -34.19 -9.60 4.11
CA LEU A 470 -35.04 -10.51 3.32
C LEU A 470 -35.77 -11.51 4.22
N SER A 471 -35.11 -12.03 5.25
CA SER A 471 -35.71 -12.94 6.22
C SER A 471 -36.81 -12.23 7.02
N LEU A 472 -36.54 -11.00 7.47
CA LEU A 472 -37.55 -10.15 8.12
C LEU A 472 -38.74 -9.89 7.20
N ARG A 473 -38.51 -9.62 5.92
CA ARG A 473 -39.59 -9.46 4.94
C ARG A 473 -40.47 -10.71 4.83
N ILE A 474 -39.87 -11.89 4.74
CA ILE A 474 -40.60 -13.16 4.64
C ILE A 474 -41.41 -13.41 5.92
N LEU A 475 -40.83 -13.14 7.09
CA LEU A 475 -41.51 -13.21 8.39
C LEU A 475 -42.65 -12.18 8.51
N LEU A 476 -42.51 -11.02 7.88
CA LEU A 476 -43.50 -9.94 7.81
C LEU A 476 -44.41 -10.05 6.58
N SER A 477 -44.46 -11.22 5.94
CA SER A 477 -45.28 -11.46 4.74
C SER A 477 -46.77 -11.22 4.92
N SER A 478 -47.26 -11.05 6.16
CA SER A 478 -48.62 -10.65 6.50
C SER A 478 -48.91 -9.15 6.28
N ALA A 479 -47.90 -8.29 6.12
CA ALA A 479 -48.07 -6.86 5.82
C ALA A 479 -48.37 -6.57 4.33
N PRO A 480 -49.34 -5.69 3.99
CA PRO A 480 -49.75 -5.41 2.61
C PRO A 480 -48.86 -4.34 1.93
N VAL A 481 -47.55 -4.57 1.85
CA VAL A 481 -46.58 -3.65 1.24
C VAL A 481 -45.85 -4.37 0.12
N THR A 482 -45.91 -3.84 -1.10
CA THR A 482 -45.15 -4.34 -2.27
C THR A 482 -44.17 -3.27 -2.77
N GLY A 483 -43.33 -3.59 -3.77
CA GLY A 483 -42.33 -2.65 -4.30
C GLY A 483 -42.86 -1.32 -4.85
N GLY A 484 -44.17 -1.24 -5.17
CA GLY A 484 -44.85 0.00 -5.59
C GLY A 484 -45.52 0.77 -4.47
N PHE A 485 -45.44 0.30 -3.21
CA PHE A 485 -46.12 0.93 -2.09
C PHE A 485 -45.58 2.34 -1.82
N GLY A 486 -46.46 3.34 -1.94
CA GLY A 486 -46.12 4.75 -1.75
C GLY A 486 -47.27 5.55 -1.13
N LEU A 487 -47.19 6.88 -1.18
CA LEU A 487 -48.21 7.75 -0.57
C LEU A 487 -49.62 7.48 -1.12
N ILE A 488 -49.74 7.15 -2.42
CA ILE A 488 -51.01 6.79 -3.07
C ILE A 488 -51.59 5.50 -2.48
N SER A 489 -50.74 4.52 -2.19
CA SER A 489 -51.14 3.27 -1.51
C SER A 489 -51.69 3.56 -0.12
N VAL A 490 -51.03 4.43 0.64
CA VAL A 490 -51.46 4.82 1.99
C VAL A 490 -52.78 5.59 1.94
N LEU A 491 -52.94 6.53 1.01
CA LEU A 491 -54.17 7.31 0.83
C LEU A 491 -55.36 6.45 0.40
N SER A 492 -55.14 5.41 -0.41
CA SER A 492 -56.21 4.49 -0.82
C SER A 492 -56.82 3.68 0.34
N GLY A 493 -56.09 3.53 1.45
CA GLY A 493 -56.54 2.84 2.66
C GLY A 493 -57.23 3.74 3.69
N TYR A 494 -57.21 5.07 3.51
CA TYR A 494 -57.77 6.02 4.48
C TYR A 494 -59.26 6.30 4.19
N LYS A 495 -60.14 5.90 5.12
CA LYS A 495 -61.62 6.02 5.10
C LYS A 495 -62.35 5.36 3.89
N PRO A 496 -62.90 4.14 4.05
CA PRO A 496 -63.53 3.38 2.96
C PRO A 496 -64.81 3.96 2.35
N LYS A 497 -65.43 4.99 2.96
CA LYS A 497 -66.66 5.62 2.44
C LYS A 497 -66.39 6.78 1.47
N GLU A 498 -65.19 7.37 1.49
CA GLU A 498 -64.78 8.47 0.59
C GLU A 498 -63.74 8.02 -0.45
N SER A 499 -63.06 6.89 -0.22
CA SER A 499 -61.89 6.43 -1.00
C SER A 499 -62.19 5.51 -2.19
N ASP A 500 -63.45 5.35 -2.62
CA ASP A 500 -63.81 4.45 -3.74
C ASP A 500 -63.07 4.79 -5.05
N ILE A 501 -62.61 6.03 -5.19
CA ILE A 501 -61.84 6.53 -6.35
C ILE A 501 -60.44 5.91 -6.44
N LEU A 502 -59.77 5.63 -5.31
CA LEU A 502 -58.41 5.05 -5.26
C LEU A 502 -58.39 3.55 -5.03
N ARG A 503 -59.58 2.92 -5.02
CA ARG A 503 -59.73 1.49 -4.80
C ARG A 503 -58.93 0.70 -5.84
N GLY A 504 -58.12 -0.24 -5.37
CA GLY A 504 -57.18 -1.02 -6.19
C GLY A 504 -55.71 -0.55 -6.12
N ALA A 505 -55.43 0.69 -5.68
CA ALA A 505 -54.07 1.25 -5.61
C ALA A 505 -53.31 0.90 -4.32
N GLY A 506 -53.98 0.27 -3.34
CA GLY A 506 -53.41 0.01 -2.02
C GLY A 506 -52.21 -0.94 -2.00
N LEU A 507 -52.14 -1.86 -2.97
CA LEU A 507 -51.01 -2.78 -3.11
C LEU A 507 -50.06 -2.40 -4.23
N SER A 508 -50.52 -1.72 -5.29
CA SER A 508 -49.70 -1.35 -6.43
C SER A 508 -49.03 0.02 -6.31
N GLY A 509 -49.67 0.94 -5.58
CA GLY A 509 -49.33 2.37 -5.58
C GLY A 509 -49.54 3.06 -6.92
N GLU A 510 -50.15 2.37 -7.88
CA GLU A 510 -50.39 2.86 -9.22
C GLU A 510 -51.88 3.12 -9.47
N VAL A 511 -52.12 4.14 -10.28
CA VAL A 511 -53.44 4.57 -10.74
C VAL A 511 -53.47 4.52 -12.27
N PHE A 512 -54.60 4.16 -12.85
CA PHE A 512 -54.78 4.14 -14.31
C PHE A 512 -54.75 5.54 -14.92
N GLU A 513 -55.11 6.58 -14.15
CA GLU A 513 -55.24 7.96 -14.62
C GLU A 513 -54.69 8.95 -13.58
N ARG A 514 -54.33 10.17 -14.02
CA ARG A 514 -53.84 11.22 -13.11
C ARG A 514 -54.95 11.64 -12.13
N ILE A 515 -54.56 11.82 -10.87
CA ILE A 515 -55.42 12.27 -9.78
C ILE A 515 -55.14 13.75 -9.50
N GLU A 516 -56.17 14.54 -9.26
CA GLU A 516 -56.07 15.92 -8.77
C GLU A 516 -56.59 16.04 -7.33
N LEU A 517 -55.94 16.89 -6.55
CA LEU A 517 -56.38 17.31 -5.22
C LEU A 517 -57.10 18.64 -5.36
N ASP A 518 -58.42 18.66 -5.19
CA ASP A 518 -59.19 19.90 -5.16
C ASP A 518 -59.43 20.33 -3.71
N PHE A 519 -59.30 21.63 -3.48
CA PHE A 519 -59.54 22.26 -2.18
C PHE A 519 -60.89 22.97 -2.26
N ASN A 520 -61.86 22.42 -1.53
CA ASN A 520 -63.19 23.01 -1.40
C ASN A 520 -63.28 23.79 -0.08
N LYS A 521 -63.67 25.06 -0.19
CA LYS A 521 -64.20 25.84 0.92
C LYS A 521 -65.63 25.39 1.19
N CYS A 522 -65.80 24.31 1.95
CA CYS A 522 -67.07 24.03 2.61
C CYS A 522 -66.77 23.82 4.09
N GLY A 523 -67.15 24.78 4.90
CA GLY A 523 -67.06 24.68 6.34
C GLY A 523 -67.84 25.81 6.98
N ASP A 524 -68.92 25.45 7.65
CA ASP A 524 -69.70 26.33 8.52
C ASP A 524 -68.78 27.09 9.48
N SER A 525 -69.07 28.38 9.67
CA SER A 525 -68.35 29.23 10.60
C SER A 525 -68.43 28.64 12.01
N TYR A 526 -67.27 28.27 12.58
CA TYR A 526 -67.13 28.08 14.01
C TYR A 526 -66.70 29.40 14.67
N GLU A 527 -67.16 29.62 15.90
CA GLU A 527 -67.08 30.87 16.68
C GLU A 527 -65.67 31.44 16.95
N HIS A 528 -64.59 30.89 16.39
CA HIS A 528 -63.21 31.38 16.58
C HIS A 528 -62.45 31.71 15.28
N GLY A 529 -63.15 31.88 14.15
CA GLY A 529 -62.59 32.58 12.97
C GLY A 529 -61.54 31.82 12.14
N ALA A 530 -61.30 30.54 12.40
CA ALA A 530 -60.43 29.70 11.57
C ALA A 530 -61.26 28.87 10.58
N GLU A 531 -61.13 29.15 9.28
CA GLU A 531 -61.74 28.37 8.20
C GLU A 531 -61.00 27.02 8.02
N ARG A 532 -61.72 25.90 8.04
CA ARG A 532 -61.14 24.57 7.77
C ARG A 532 -61.26 24.25 6.28
N LEU A 533 -60.12 24.06 5.61
CA LEU A 533 -60.10 23.61 4.21
C LEU A 533 -60.35 22.10 4.14
N GLN A 534 -61.37 21.68 3.39
CA GLN A 534 -61.61 20.27 3.09
C GLN A 534 -60.99 19.93 1.74
N PHE A 535 -60.14 18.90 1.70
CA PHE A 535 -59.56 18.40 0.47
C PHE A 535 -60.40 17.24 -0.07
N GLN A 536 -60.62 17.24 -1.39
CA GLN A 536 -61.31 16.17 -2.09
C GLN A 536 -60.41 15.63 -3.20
N ILE A 537 -60.28 14.30 -3.24
CA ILE A 537 -59.50 13.60 -4.26
C ILE A 537 -60.41 13.32 -5.45
N GLY A 538 -60.03 13.75 -6.65
CA GLY A 538 -60.82 13.59 -7.87
C GLY A 538 -60.00 13.12 -9.08
N LYS A 539 -60.69 12.62 -10.11
CA LYS A 539 -60.09 12.38 -11.43
C LYS A 539 -59.67 13.73 -12.02
N ALA A 540 -58.43 13.82 -12.53
CA ALA A 540 -57.94 15.05 -13.15
C ALA A 540 -58.89 15.47 -14.28
N ARG A 541 -59.50 16.65 -14.18
CA ARG A 541 -60.35 17.17 -15.26
C ARG A 541 -59.41 17.79 -16.28
N ASN A 542 -59.57 17.42 -17.55
CA ASN A 542 -58.96 18.13 -18.69
C ASN A 542 -59.61 19.53 -18.83
N THR A 543 -59.48 20.39 -17.83
CA THR A 543 -59.80 21.82 -17.94
C THR A 543 -58.51 22.55 -18.28
N GLN A 544 -58.21 22.53 -19.57
CA GLN A 544 -57.23 23.43 -20.18
C GLN A 544 -57.83 24.84 -20.13
N GLY A 545 -57.56 25.58 -19.05
CA GLY A 545 -57.91 27.00 -18.93
C GLY A 545 -58.60 27.35 -17.62
N GLN A 546 -57.99 28.30 -16.90
CA GLN A 546 -58.49 29.06 -15.74
C GLN A 546 -58.48 28.36 -14.37
N GLY A 547 -57.55 28.84 -13.53
CA GLY A 547 -57.70 28.81 -12.08
C GLY A 547 -56.53 28.20 -11.31
N GLN A 548 -55.32 28.77 -11.40
CA GLN A 548 -54.38 28.62 -10.29
C GLN A 548 -55.01 29.30 -9.05
N LYS A 549 -55.67 28.51 -8.19
CA LYS A 549 -56.10 28.97 -6.86
C LYS A 549 -54.83 29.26 -6.06
N LYS A 550 -54.53 30.55 -5.82
CA LYS A 550 -53.41 30.99 -4.98
C LYS A 550 -53.70 30.61 -3.52
N LEU A 551 -52.67 30.17 -2.80
CA LEU A 551 -52.72 30.01 -1.34
C LEU A 551 -53.07 31.37 -0.71
N LEU A 552 -54.13 31.39 0.09
CA LEU A 552 -54.64 32.60 0.73
C LEU A 552 -53.85 32.90 2.00
N HIS A 553 -53.41 34.15 2.12
CA HIS A 553 -52.72 34.64 3.31
C HIS A 553 -53.69 34.67 4.51
N GLY A 554 -53.25 34.16 5.67
CA GLY A 554 -54.02 34.20 6.92
C GLY A 554 -54.80 32.93 7.28
N VAL A 555 -54.63 31.85 6.51
CA VAL A 555 -55.20 30.53 6.82
C VAL A 555 -54.12 29.66 7.48
N GLU A 556 -54.41 29.09 8.64
CA GLU A 556 -53.55 28.04 9.22
C GLU A 556 -53.77 26.71 8.49
N TYR A 557 -52.74 26.26 7.79
CA TYR A 557 -52.72 24.98 7.11
C TYR A 557 -52.29 23.90 8.11
N TYR A 558 -53.21 23.05 8.52
CA TYR A 558 -52.96 21.91 9.42
C TYR A 558 -52.75 20.61 8.65
#